data_AF-A0A6J4E3V8-F1
#
_entry.id   AF-A0A6J4E3V8-F1
#
_cell.length_a   1.000
_cell.length_b   1.000
_cell.length_c   1.000
_cell.angle_alpha   90.00
_cell.angle_beta   90.00
_cell.angle_gamma   90.00
#
_symmetry.space_group_name_H-M   'P 1'
#
loop_
_entity.id
_entity.type
_entity.pdbx_description
1 polymer ?
#
loop_
_entity_poly.entity_id
_entity_poly.type
_entity_poly.pdbx_seq_one_letter_code
_entity_poly.pdbx_strand_id
1 'polypeptide(L)'
;MRPALALPLLLVAGPLPAATLDTPGYRVEIIEQCDEGTVGCDNVLYRGTSKKSGNTLELKGRQLMRLCADGITPCHSLGYEFNNGDTHYFVGEDGRLSVTRGDRTLVDQQGEWR
;
A
#
# COMPACT_ATOMS: atom_id res chain seq x y z
N MET A 1 9.71 -45.59 -29.31
CA MET A 1 10.43 -44.42 -28.79
C MET A 1 9.47 -43.68 -27.86
N ARG A 2 9.79 -43.58 -26.56
CA ARG A 2 8.87 -43.08 -25.51
C ARG A 2 8.79 -41.54 -25.57
N PRO A 3 7.59 -40.92 -25.58
CA PRO A 3 7.48 -39.47 -25.51
C PRO A 3 7.86 -39.01 -24.10
N ALA A 4 8.83 -38.10 -24.00
CA ALA A 4 9.17 -37.45 -22.75
C ALA A 4 8.05 -36.44 -22.41
N LEU A 5 7.32 -36.70 -21.33
CA LEU A 5 6.42 -35.72 -20.74
C LEU A 5 7.26 -34.61 -20.09
N ALA A 6 7.21 -33.41 -20.65
CA ALA A 6 7.73 -32.21 -20.01
C ALA A 6 6.72 -31.74 -18.96
N LEU A 7 7.11 -31.78 -17.69
CA LEU A 7 6.30 -31.28 -16.57
C LEU A 7 6.50 -29.76 -16.46
N PRO A 8 5.45 -28.93 -16.60
CA PRO A 8 5.60 -27.48 -16.51
C PRO A 8 5.93 -27.09 -15.06
N LEU A 9 7.04 -26.38 -14.88
CA LEU A 9 7.44 -25.81 -13.60
C LEU A 9 6.49 -24.64 -13.27
N LEU A 10 5.48 -24.91 -12.44
CA LEU A 10 4.62 -23.88 -11.87
C LEU A 10 5.43 -23.08 -10.85
N LEU A 11 5.84 -21.85 -11.23
CA LEU A 11 6.37 -20.87 -10.31
C LEU A 11 5.26 -20.48 -9.33
N VAL A 12 5.33 -21.01 -8.10
CA VAL A 12 4.46 -20.60 -7.01
C VAL A 12 4.97 -19.26 -6.49
N ALA A 13 4.34 -18.17 -6.91
CA ALA A 13 4.55 -16.85 -6.29
C ALA A 13 4.03 -16.91 -4.85
N GLY A 14 4.94 -16.77 -3.88
CA GLY A 14 4.57 -16.66 -2.47
C GLY A 14 3.82 -15.36 -2.19
N PRO A 15 3.02 -15.29 -1.11
CA PRO A 15 2.38 -14.03 -0.71
C PRO A 15 3.46 -13.00 -0.37
N LEU A 16 3.35 -11.81 -0.96
CA LEU A 16 4.19 -10.68 -0.57
C LEU A 16 3.84 -10.27 0.87
N PRO A 17 4.84 -9.85 1.67
CA PRO A 17 4.56 -9.29 2.99
C PRO A 17 3.61 -8.09 2.84
N ALA A 18 2.55 -8.09 3.63
CA ALA A 18 1.55 -7.03 3.65
C ALA A 18 1.47 -6.46 5.07
N ALA A 19 1.68 -5.15 5.22
CA ALA A 19 1.39 -4.45 6.47
C ALA A 19 -0.11 -4.12 6.51
N THR A 20 -0.78 -4.39 7.61
CA THR A 20 -2.22 -4.15 7.71
C THR A 20 -2.52 -3.03 8.68
N LEU A 21 -3.18 -1.96 8.20
CA LEU A 21 -3.77 -0.94 9.04
C LEU A 21 -5.25 -1.27 9.28
N ASP A 22 -5.61 -1.47 10.54
CA ASP A 22 -6.98 -1.72 10.97
C ASP A 22 -7.59 -0.45 11.59
N THR A 23 -8.61 0.12 10.93
CA THR A 23 -9.32 1.35 11.35
C THR A 23 -10.78 1.03 11.70
N PRO A 24 -11.56 1.94 12.31
CA PRO A 24 -12.98 1.71 12.58
C PRO A 24 -13.80 1.31 11.34
N GLY A 25 -13.55 1.94 10.18
CA GLY A 25 -14.35 1.74 8.97
C GLY A 25 -13.73 0.82 7.92
N TYR A 26 -12.41 0.62 7.97
CA TYR A 26 -11.66 -0.02 6.89
C TYR A 26 -10.56 -0.94 7.42
N ARG A 27 -10.26 -1.99 6.66
CA ARG A 27 -9.00 -2.71 6.73
C ARG A 27 -8.20 -2.35 5.48
N VAL A 28 -6.97 -1.87 5.67
CA VAL A 28 -6.08 -1.47 4.59
C VAL A 28 -4.85 -2.35 4.62
N GLU A 29 -4.58 -3.06 3.52
CA GLU A 29 -3.35 -3.80 3.33
C GLU A 29 -2.42 -2.99 2.42
N ILE A 30 -1.18 -2.82 2.85
CA ILE A 30 -0.10 -2.19 2.10
C ILE A 30 0.91 -3.26 1.72
N ILE A 31 1.13 -3.43 0.41
CA ILE A 31 2.03 -4.43 -0.15
C ILE A 31 3.09 -3.68 -0.96
N GLU A 32 4.31 -3.65 -0.44
CA GLU A 32 5.45 -3.12 -1.18
C GLU A 32 5.90 -4.14 -2.23
N GLN A 33 6.03 -3.69 -3.48
CA GLN A 33 6.43 -4.52 -4.61
C GLN A 33 7.79 -4.08 -5.16
N CYS A 34 8.64 -3.57 -4.26
CA CYS A 34 10.01 -3.19 -4.55
C CYS A 34 10.99 -4.26 -4.08
N ASP A 35 12.22 -4.20 -4.59
CA ASP A 35 13.28 -5.09 -4.15
C ASP A 35 13.64 -4.83 -2.67
N GLU A 36 14.08 -5.87 -1.98
CA GLU A 36 14.50 -5.78 -0.59
C GLU A 36 15.58 -4.71 -0.40
N GLY A 37 15.43 -3.87 0.63
CA GLY A 37 16.36 -2.78 0.93
C GLY A 37 16.14 -1.49 0.13
N THR A 38 15.11 -1.44 -0.73
CA THR A 38 14.70 -0.19 -1.38
C THR A 38 14.23 0.82 -0.34
N VAL A 39 14.79 2.04 -0.40
CA VAL A 39 14.36 3.17 0.44
C VAL A 39 13.38 4.01 -0.34
N GLY A 40 12.16 4.19 0.17
CA GLY A 40 11.12 4.97 -0.51
C GLY A 40 10.55 4.23 -1.71
N CYS A 41 9.89 3.10 -1.47
CA CYS A 41 9.33 2.26 -2.53
C CYS A 41 8.31 3.03 -3.39
N ASP A 42 8.50 3.06 -4.71
CA ASP A 42 7.63 3.77 -5.66
C ASP A 42 6.55 2.88 -6.30
N ASN A 43 6.56 1.58 -5.97
CA ASN A 43 5.61 0.58 -6.44
C ASN A 43 4.95 -0.14 -5.26
N VAL A 44 3.91 0.48 -4.72
CA VAL A 44 3.15 -0.01 -3.57
C VAL A 44 1.70 -0.27 -3.97
N LEU A 45 1.16 -1.43 -3.59
CA LEU A 45 -0.24 -1.78 -3.76
C LEU A 45 -0.99 -1.50 -2.45
N TYR A 46 -1.99 -0.63 -2.53
CA TYR A 46 -3.03 -0.44 -1.51
C TYR A 46 -4.20 -1.37 -1.82
N ARG A 47 -4.66 -2.12 -0.81
CA ARG A 47 -5.94 -2.84 -0.85
C ARG A 47 -6.79 -2.44 0.34
N GLY A 48 -7.79 -1.59 0.11
CA GLY A 48 -8.70 -1.12 1.13
C GLY A 48 -10.04 -1.84 1.07
N THR A 49 -10.42 -2.49 2.16
CA THR A 49 -11.71 -3.18 2.30
C THR A 49 -12.59 -2.43 3.30
N SER A 50 -13.79 -2.03 2.85
CA SER A 50 -14.80 -1.41 3.70
C SER A 50 -15.39 -2.45 4.64
N LYS A 51 -15.33 -2.22 5.96
CA LYS A 51 -15.95 -3.12 6.94
C LYS A 51 -17.48 -3.09 6.90
N LYS A 52 -18.06 -1.97 6.45
CA LYS A 52 -19.52 -1.81 6.35
C LYS A 52 -20.10 -2.60 5.19
N SER A 53 -19.46 -2.55 4.02
CA SER A 53 -20.00 -3.13 2.78
C SER A 53 -19.30 -4.40 2.32
N GLY A 54 -18.08 -4.68 2.80
CA GLY A 54 -17.22 -5.74 2.29
C GLY A 54 -16.53 -5.39 0.96
N ASN A 55 -16.85 -4.25 0.35
CA ASN A 55 -16.25 -3.88 -0.93
C ASN A 55 -14.77 -3.55 -0.79
N THR A 56 -13.99 -4.00 -1.76
CA THR A 56 -12.55 -3.80 -1.84
C THR A 56 -12.20 -2.87 -2.99
N LEU A 57 -11.22 -1.99 -2.76
CA LEU A 57 -10.58 -1.13 -3.75
C LEU A 57 -9.09 -1.39 -3.74
N GLU A 58 -8.50 -1.54 -4.93
CA GLU A 58 -7.05 -1.63 -5.11
C GLU A 58 -6.51 -0.41 -5.84
N LEU A 59 -5.38 0.12 -5.37
CA LEU A 59 -4.70 1.27 -5.95
C LEU A 59 -3.19 1.04 -5.99
N LYS A 60 -2.53 1.61 -7.00
CA LYS A 60 -1.07 1.71 -7.04
C LYS A 60 -0.63 3.08 -6.57
N GLY A 61 0.49 3.12 -5.86
CA GLY A 61 1.04 4.34 -5.30
C GLY A 61 2.46 4.12 -4.82
N ARG A 62 2.89 4.97 -3.88
CA ARG A 62 4.27 4.98 -3.40
C ARG A 62 4.33 5.25 -1.91
N GLN A 63 5.46 4.89 -1.32
CA GLN A 63 5.88 5.36 -0.02
C GLN A 63 6.23 6.84 -0.10
N LEU A 64 5.77 7.60 0.89
CA LEU A 64 6.10 9.01 1.04
C LEU A 64 7.24 9.14 2.05
N MET A 65 8.34 9.77 1.63
CA MET A 65 9.52 9.98 2.46
C MET A 65 9.71 11.47 2.75
N ARG A 66 10.06 11.80 3.99
CA ARG A 66 10.67 13.09 4.33
C ARG A 66 12.14 13.07 3.92
N LEU A 67 12.60 14.20 3.39
CA LEU A 67 14.02 14.43 3.09
C LEU A 67 14.75 14.99 4.32
N CYS A 68 16.03 14.64 4.43
CA CYS A 68 16.99 15.21 5.37
C CYS A 68 17.13 16.72 5.19
N ALA A 69 17.91 17.33 6.09
CA ALA A 69 18.29 18.74 6.01
C ALA A 69 19.03 19.12 4.71
N ASP A 70 19.65 18.14 4.03
CA ASP A 70 20.29 18.33 2.73
C ASP A 70 19.29 18.47 1.56
N GLY A 71 18.00 18.20 1.81
CA GLY A 71 16.93 18.33 0.84
C GLY A 71 16.94 17.30 -0.29
N ILE A 72 17.77 16.25 -0.21
CA ILE A 72 17.88 15.22 -1.25
C ILE A 72 17.91 13.79 -0.70
N THR A 73 18.36 13.58 0.53
CA THR A 73 18.47 12.24 1.12
C THR A 73 17.17 11.86 1.82
N PRO A 74 16.47 10.79 1.44
CA PRO A 74 15.31 10.29 2.18
C PRO A 74 15.72 9.79 3.57
N CYS A 75 14.97 10.15 4.62
CA CYS A 75 15.37 9.82 6.00
C CYS A 75 14.28 9.28 6.91
N HIS A 76 13.01 9.60 6.63
CA HIS A 76 11.92 9.22 7.50
C HIS A 76 10.69 8.90 6.66
N SER A 77 10.10 7.72 6.86
CA SER A 77 8.84 7.36 6.22
C SER A 77 7.73 8.24 6.78
N LEU A 78 6.85 8.78 5.95
CA LEU A 78 5.64 9.46 6.41
C LEU A 78 4.41 8.54 6.28
N GLY A 79 4.56 7.41 5.60
CA GLY A 79 3.47 6.52 5.22
C GLY A 79 3.43 6.33 3.70
N TYR A 80 2.24 6.23 3.15
CA TYR A 80 2.00 5.91 1.75
C TYR A 80 0.95 6.82 1.14
N GLU A 81 1.10 7.11 -0.15
CA GLU A 81 0.13 7.90 -0.92
C GLU A 81 -0.33 7.17 -2.19
N PHE A 82 -1.60 7.34 -2.51
CA PHE A 82 -2.26 6.75 -3.67
C PHE A 82 -3.25 7.75 -4.26
N ASN A 83 -3.43 7.69 -5.59
CA ASN A 83 -4.33 8.58 -6.30
C ASN A 83 -5.32 7.79 -7.16
N ASN A 84 -6.58 8.23 -7.17
CA ASN A 84 -7.61 7.72 -8.07
C ASN A 84 -8.44 8.90 -8.60
N GLY A 85 -8.10 9.38 -9.80
CA GLY A 85 -8.67 10.61 -10.34
C GLY A 85 -8.37 11.81 -9.45
N ASP A 86 -9.42 12.47 -8.95
CA ASP A 86 -9.35 13.63 -8.06
C ASP A 86 -9.30 13.25 -6.56
N THR A 87 -9.23 11.95 -6.26
CA THR A 87 -9.25 11.42 -4.90
C THR A 87 -7.85 10.99 -4.48
N HIS A 88 -7.36 11.60 -3.39
CA HIS A 88 -6.07 11.30 -2.78
C HIS A 88 -6.28 10.44 -1.53
N TYR A 89 -5.48 9.41 -1.39
CA TYR A 89 -5.49 8.47 -0.28
C TYR A 89 -4.13 8.53 0.40
N PHE A 90 -4.13 8.75 1.71
CA PHE A 90 -2.94 8.76 2.54
C PHE A 90 -3.09 7.76 3.68
N VAL A 91 -2.06 6.95 3.86
CA VAL A 91 -1.96 5.96 4.94
C VAL A 91 -0.70 6.28 5.72
N GLY A 92 -0.85 6.97 6.85
CA GLY A 92 0.24 7.45 7.67
C GLY A 92 0.93 6.34 8.45
N GLU A 93 2.23 6.50 8.66
CA GLU A 93 2.99 5.61 9.57
C GLU A 93 2.43 5.62 11.01
N ASP A 94 1.76 6.71 11.39
CA ASP A 94 1.09 6.89 12.67
C ASP A 94 -0.24 6.13 12.78
N GLY A 95 -0.66 5.45 11.71
CA GLY A 95 -1.91 4.70 11.64
C GLY A 95 -3.11 5.53 11.21
N ARG A 96 -2.92 6.76 10.73
CA ARG A 96 -4.00 7.58 10.17
C ARG A 96 -4.33 7.17 8.73
N LEU A 97 -5.59 6.87 8.47
CA LEU A 97 -6.15 6.76 7.12
C LEU A 97 -6.89 8.04 6.76
N SER A 98 -6.45 8.73 5.71
CA SER A 98 -7.12 9.92 5.19
C SER A 98 -7.43 9.77 3.71
N VAL A 99 -8.66 10.09 3.33
CA VAL A 99 -9.11 10.11 1.93
C VAL A 99 -9.77 11.44 1.64
N THR A 100 -9.21 12.18 0.70
CA THR A 100 -9.68 13.51 0.31
C THR A 100 -10.03 13.54 -1.17
N ARG A 101 -11.04 14.33 -1.54
CA ARG A 101 -11.42 14.60 -2.93
C ARG A 101 -11.55 16.10 -3.11
N GLY A 102 -10.59 16.71 -3.80
CA GLY A 102 -10.42 18.17 -3.78
C GLY A 102 -10.37 18.68 -2.33
N ASP A 103 -11.22 19.65 -2.00
CA ASP A 103 -11.30 20.25 -0.66
C ASP A 103 -12.12 19.44 0.35
N ARG A 104 -12.70 18.30 -0.05
CA ARG A 104 -13.59 17.51 0.80
C ARG A 104 -12.88 16.31 1.38
N THR A 105 -12.89 16.18 2.70
CA THR A 105 -12.50 14.94 3.40
C THR A 105 -13.64 13.92 3.33
N LEU A 106 -13.34 12.74 2.79
CA LEU A 106 -14.26 11.61 2.70
C LEU A 106 -14.05 10.62 3.85
N VAL A 107 -12.80 10.43 4.25
CA VAL A 107 -12.39 9.57 5.38
C VAL A 107 -11.27 10.26 6.15
N ASP A 108 -11.37 10.22 7.47
CA ASP A 108 -10.29 10.56 8.38
C ASP A 108 -10.44 9.69 9.63
N GLN A 109 -9.58 8.69 9.78
CA GLN A 109 -9.70 7.69 10.82
C GLN A 109 -8.33 7.32 11.36
N GLN A 110 -8.24 7.20 12.69
CA GLN A 110 -7.10 6.61 13.37
C GLN A 110 -7.30 5.09 13.48
N GLY A 111 -6.26 4.34 13.16
CA GLY A 111 -6.21 2.88 13.31
C GLY A 111 -4.94 2.39 13.99
N GLU A 112 -4.76 1.08 13.96
CA GLU A 112 -3.58 0.38 14.48
C GLU A 112 -2.94 -0.48 13.38
N TRP A 113 -1.63 -0.37 13.22
CA TRP A 113 -0.85 -1.29 12.40
C TRP A 113 -0.75 -2.67 13.07
N ARG A 114 -0.81 -3.71 12.26
CA ARG A 114 -0.77 -5.13 12.65
C ARG A 114 0.29 -5.88 11.85
#